data_AF-A0A9E5MY17-F1
#
_entry.id   AF-A0A9E5MY17-F1
#
_cell.length_a   1.000
_cell.length_b   1.000
_cell.length_c   1.000
_cell.angle_alpha   90.00
_cell.angle_beta   90.00
_cell.angle_gamma   90.00
#
_symmetry.space_group_name_H-M   'P 1'
#
loop_
_entity.id
_entity.type
_entity.pdbx_description
1 polymer ?
#
loop_
_entity_poly.entity_id
_entity_poly.type
_entity_poly.pdbx_seq_one_letter_code
_entity_poly.pdbx_strand_id
1 'polypeptide(L)' 'MIPPSAPGRLVIISGPSGVGKSTVVRRLLEICPLPLELSVSATTRAARPGEVDGVDYR' A
#
# COMPACT_ATOMS: atom_id res chain seq x y z
N MET A 1 0.69 26.41 -18.29
CA MET A 1 -0.02 26.40 -16.99
C MET A 1 -0.71 25.04 -16.88
N ILE A 2 -0.17 24.12 -16.07
CA ILE A 2 -0.78 22.79 -15.86
C ILE A 2 -1.95 23.01 -14.88
N PRO A 3 -3.19 22.65 -15.23
CA PRO A 3 -4.31 22.76 -14.28
C PRO A 3 -3.97 21.91 -13.04
N PRO A 4 -4.29 22.38 -11.82
CA PRO A 4 -4.07 21.55 -10.63
C PRO A 4 -4.86 20.25 -10.80
N SER A 5 -4.15 19.12 -10.85
CA SER A 5 -4.82 17.82 -10.85
C SER A 5 -5.62 17.70 -9.57
N ALA A 6 -6.87 17.26 -9.65
CA ALA A 6 -7.67 16.98 -8.45
C ALA A 6 -6.84 16.14 -7.46
N PRO A 7 -6.92 16.40 -6.15
CA PRO A 7 -6.13 15.67 -5.17
C PRO A 7 -6.39 14.16 -5.29
N GLY A 8 -5.31 13.37 -5.24
CA GLY A 8 -5.40 11.91 -5.26
C GLY A 8 -6.28 11.39 -4.11
N ARG A 9 -6.92 10.24 -4.32
CA ARG A 9 -7.75 9.60 -3.29
C ARG A 9 -6.91 8.63 -2.46
N LEU A 10 -6.99 8.73 -1.14
CA LEU A 10 -6.42 7.78 -0.20
C LEU A 10 -7.49 6.76 0.21
N VAL A 11 -7.15 5.47 0.13
CA VAL A 11 -8.00 4.37 0.58
C VAL A 11 -7.31 3.67 1.73
N ILE A 12 -8.03 3.45 2.84
CA ILE A 12 -7.51 2.80 4.04
C ILE A 12 -8.25 1.49 4.25
N ILE A 13 -7.51 0.39 4.37
CA ILE A 13 -8.02 -0.94 4.74
C ILE A 13 -7.55 -1.25 6.16
N SER A 14 -8.50 -1.35 7.10
CA SER A 14 -8.22 -1.56 8.53
C SER A 14 -8.86 -2.85 9.06
N GLY A 15 -8.35 -3.36 10.18
CA GLY A 15 -8.80 -4.61 10.81
C GLY A 15 -7.72 -5.30 11.66
N PRO A 16 -8.08 -6.25 12.55
CA PRO A 16 -7.15 -6.95 13.45
C PRO A 16 -5.99 -7.67 12.72
N SER A 17 -4.95 -8.07 13.46
CA SER A 17 -3.88 -8.91 12.88
C SER A 17 -4.45 -10.25 12.38
N GLY A 18 -3.91 -10.79 11.29
CA GLY A 18 -4.33 -12.09 10.73
C GLY A 18 -5.59 -12.10 9.85
N VAL A 19 -6.34 -11.00 9.74
CA VAL A 19 -7.62 -10.98 8.98
C VAL A 19 -7.48 -10.90 7.44
N GLY A 20 -6.25 -10.93 6.91
CA GLY A 20 -6.01 -10.94 5.47
C GLY A 20 -5.95 -9.56 4.77
N LYS A 21 -5.75 -8.45 5.51
CA LYS A 21 -5.64 -7.09 4.92
C LYS A 21 -4.62 -7.02 3.77
N SER A 22 -3.41 -7.54 3.99
CA SER A 22 -2.35 -7.53 2.97
C SER A 22 -2.75 -8.34 1.73
N THR A 23 -3.48 -9.45 1.92
CA THR A 23 -4.04 -10.26 0.82
C THR A 23 -5.01 -9.45 -0.03
N VAL A 24 -5.94 -8.71 0.61
CA VAL A 24 -6.90 -7.84 -0.08
C VAL A 24 -6.19 -6.71 -0.83
N VAL A 25 -5.23 -6.04 -0.19
CA VAL A 25 -4.42 -4.97 -0.82
C VAL A 25 -3.70 -5.51 -2.06
N ARG A 26 -2.99 -6.64 -1.94
CA ARG A 26 -2.26 -7.25 -3.05
C ARG A 26 -3.20 -7.61 -4.19
N ARG A 27 -4.36 -8.18 -3.90
CA ARG A 27 -5.34 -8.53 -4.93
C ARG A 27 -5.93 -7.31 -5.61
N LEU A 28 -6.22 -6.24 -4.88
CA LEU A 28 -6.70 -4.98 -5.45
C LEU A 28 -5.68 -4.37 -6.42
N LEU A 29 -4.40 -4.38 -6.06
CA LEU A 29 -3.32 -3.90 -6.96
C LEU A 29 -3.22 -4.74 -8.25
N GLU A 30 -3.56 -6.03 -8.20
CA GLU A 30 -3.54 -6.92 -9.38
C GLU A 30 -4.75 -6.75 -10.31
N ILE A 31 -5.95 -6.50 -9.76
CA ILE A 31 -7.20 -6.58 -10.55
C ILE A 31 -7.90 -5.24 -10.75
N CYS A 32 -7.58 -4.22 -9.97
CA CYS A 32 -8.30 -2.96 -10.05
C CYS A 32 -7.84 -2.20 -11.30
N PRO A 33 -8.77 -1.74 -12.17
CA PRO A 33 -8.42 -0.94 -13.34
C PRO A 33 -8.00 0.50 -12.98
N LEU A 34 -8.18 0.91 -11.72
CA LEU A 34 -7.72 2.20 -11.23
C LEU A 34 -6.20 2.19 -11.05
N PRO A 35 -5.52 3.33 -11.26
CA PRO A 35 -4.08 3.46 -11.03
C PRO A 35 -3.78 3.52 -9.53
N LEU A 36 -3.93 2.38 -8.84
CA LEU A 36 -3.65 2.24 -7.42
C LEU A 36 -2.16 2.03 -7.21
N GLU A 37 -1.61 2.72 -6.21
CA GLU A 37 -0.26 2.47 -5.71
C GLU A 37 -0.32 2.19 -4.21
N LEU A 38 0.57 1.30 -3.74
CA LEU A 38 0.73 1.05 -2.32
C LEU A 38 1.55 2.17 -1.68
N SER A 39 1.01 2.79 -0.63
CA SER A 39 1.80 3.69 0.21
C SER A 39 2.72 2.87 1.11
N VAL A 40 4.03 2.96 0.85
CA VAL A 40 5.07 2.28 1.61
C VAL A 40 5.60 3.25 2.68
N SER A 41 5.55 2.84 3.94
CA SER A 41 6.01 3.67 5.07
C SER A 41 7.49 3.43 5.40
N ALA A 42 8.17 4.47 5.87
CA ALA A 42 9.49 4.35 6.47
C ALA A 42 9.42 3.63 7.82
N THR A 43 10.44 2.81 8.10
CA THR A 43 10.54 2.09 9.36
C THR A 43 11.97 2.12 9.91
N THR A 44 12.11 2.28 11.22
CA THR A 44 13.41 2.25 11.92
C THR A 44 13.66 0.90 12.60
N ARG A 45 12.68 0.00 12.62
CA ARG A 45 12.85 -1.38 13.09
C ARG A 45 13.51 -2.24 12.02
N ALA A 46 14.12 -3.34 12.45
CA ALA A 46 14.57 -4.38 11.53
C ALA A 46 13.39 -5.03 10.78
N ALA A 47 13.66 -5.55 9.59
CA ALA A 47 12.71 -6.30 8.79
C ALA A 47 12.28 -7.61 9.49
N ARG A 48 11.01 -8.00 9.40
CA ARG A 48 10.56 -9.32 9.87
C ARG A 48 10.93 -10.40 8.85
N PRO A 49 10.97 -11.68 9.25
CA PRO A 49 11.14 -12.78 8.31
C PRO A 49 10.09 -12.72 7.17
N GLY A 50 10.56 -12.66 5.93
CA GLY A 50 9.72 -12.66 4.72
C GLY A 50 9.35 -11.28 4.18
N GLU A 51 9.67 -10.20 4.89
CA GLU A 51 9.47 -8.85 4.40
C GLU A 51 10.73 -8.35 3.64
N VAL A 52 10.55 -7.56 2.57
CA VAL A 52 11.59 -7.14 1.63
C VAL A 52 11.75 -5.61 1.59
N ASP A 53 12.97 -5.12 1.74
CA ASP A 53 13.30 -3.69 1.64
C ASP A 53 13.00 -3.12 0.24
N GLY A 54 12.42 -1.93 0.20
CA GLY A 54 11.94 -1.29 -1.03
C GLY A 54 10.63 -1.85 -1.59
N VAL A 55 10.07 -2.90 -0.98
CA VAL A 55 8.76 -3.49 -1.32
C VAL A 55 7.77 -3.34 -0.17
N ASP A 56 8.13 -3.84 1.01
CA ASP A 56 7.28 -3.83 2.19
C ASP A 56 7.49 -2.58 3.06
N TYR A 57 8.64 -1.92 2.92
CA TYR A 57 8.99 -0.67 3.60
C TYR A 57 10.12 0.05 2.85
N ARG A 58 10.13 1.38 2.96
CA ARG A 58 11.10 2.29 2.34
C ARG A 58 11.17 3.57 3.14
#